data_AF-A0A938E510-F1
#
_entry.id   AF-A0A938E510-F1
#
_cell.length_a   1.000
_cell.length_b   1.000
_cell.length_c   1.000
_cell.angle_alpha   90.00
_cell.angle_beta   90.00
_cell.angle_gamma   90.00
#
_symmetry.space_group_name_H-M   'P 1'
#
loop_
_entity.id
_entity.type
_entity.pdbx_description
1 polymer ?
#
loop_
_entity_poly.entity_id
_entity_poly.type
_entity_poly.pdbx_seq_one_letter_code
_entity_poly.pdbx_strand_id
1 'polypeptide(L)'
;MTARSITYWGHDGSALRVDTTTGEVLGEWVPIPGEAETRLDFPLPAEPCRCCGRELRSSGHKFAVWFCAECKERAATFNADVGRCVVPLGRHTLMAGVGTKPARKWRRADVERFVDDVRGLFALIELLEEWAPEIVRRNCVALGLDREREILLVDYLDAVAEDGIPKADAFAQLLDWMASRPER
;
A
#
# COMPACT_ATOMS: atom_id res chain seq x y z
N MET A 1 12.66 7.48 28.72
CA MET A 1 12.21 7.21 27.34
C MET A 1 10.70 7.25 27.35
N THR A 2 10.10 8.25 26.71
CA THR A 2 8.65 8.29 26.46
C THR A 2 8.30 7.12 25.54
N ALA A 3 7.32 6.30 25.90
CA ALA A 3 6.80 5.27 25.00
C ALA A 3 6.26 5.98 23.76
N ARG A 4 6.87 5.73 22.59
CA ARG A 4 6.38 6.26 21.32
C ARG A 4 5.15 5.44 20.94
N SER A 5 4.05 6.12 20.58
CA SER A 5 2.78 5.46 20.28
C SER A 5 2.39 5.55 18.81
N ILE A 6 1.79 4.48 18.29
CA ILE A 6 1.13 4.44 16.98
C ILE A 6 -0.34 4.14 17.23
N THR A 7 -1.23 5.07 16.91
CA THR A 7 -2.68 4.87 17.08
C THR A 7 -3.45 5.18 15.81
N TYR A 8 -4.40 4.32 15.46
CA TYR A 8 -5.28 4.48 14.30
C TYR A 8 -6.66 3.93 14.59
N TRP A 9 -7.71 4.73 14.36
CA TRP A 9 -9.11 4.28 14.45
C TRP A 9 -9.48 3.60 15.77
N GLY A 10 -8.95 4.08 16.89
CA GLY A 10 -9.16 3.48 18.21
C GLY A 10 -8.34 2.21 18.48
N HIS A 11 -7.31 1.94 17.67
CA HIS A 11 -6.40 0.81 17.84
C HIS A 11 -4.97 1.28 18.08
N ASP A 12 -4.27 0.60 18.98
CA ASP A 12 -2.86 0.76 19.28
C ASP A 12 -2.03 -0.24 18.45
N GLY A 13 -1.04 0.29 17.73
CA GLY A 13 -0.07 -0.45 16.92
C GLY A 13 1.36 -0.31 17.44
N SER A 14 1.56 0.21 18.66
CA SER A 14 2.90 0.49 19.22
C SER A 14 3.73 -0.77 19.44
N ALA A 15 3.08 -1.93 19.56
CA ALA A 15 3.74 -3.24 19.70
C ALA A 15 4.00 -3.93 18.35
N LEU A 16 3.58 -3.34 17.22
CA LEU A 16 3.82 -3.90 15.89
C LEU A 16 5.31 -3.93 15.59
N ARG A 17 5.73 -4.95 14.86
CA ARG A 17 7.12 -5.17 14.47
C ARG A 17 7.24 -5.27 12.96
N VAL A 18 8.44 -5.06 12.43
CA VAL A 18 8.80 -5.35 11.05
C VAL A 18 9.76 -6.53 11.07
N ASP A 19 9.44 -7.62 10.36
CA ASP A 19 10.44 -8.64 10.01
C ASP A 19 11.36 -8.03 8.95
N THR A 20 12.62 -7.83 9.28
CA THR A 20 13.58 -7.12 8.43
C THR A 20 14.03 -7.97 7.24
N THR A 21 13.79 -9.28 7.28
CA THR A 21 14.14 -10.23 6.22
C THR A 21 13.05 -10.34 5.17
N THR A 22 11.78 -10.21 5.56
CA THR A 22 10.64 -10.27 4.62
C THR A 22 10.05 -8.88 4.32
N GLY A 23 10.21 -7.93 5.24
CA GLY A 23 9.57 -6.62 5.23
C GLY A 23 8.11 -6.65 5.69
N GLU A 24 7.63 -7.77 6.20
CA GLU A 24 6.27 -7.91 6.71
C GLU A 24 6.09 -7.18 8.05
N VAL A 25 4.92 -6.57 8.24
CA VAL A 25 4.51 -6.03 9.53
C VAL A 25 3.85 -7.14 10.35
N LEU A 26 4.46 -7.46 11.49
CA LEU A 26 4.03 -8.51 12.41
C LEU A 26 3.32 -7.93 13.64
N GLY A 27 2.50 -8.77 14.27
CA GLY A 27 1.72 -8.43 15.46
C GLY A 27 0.27 -8.09 15.15
N GLU A 28 -0.45 -7.62 16.17
CA GLU A 28 -1.87 -7.30 16.08
C GLU A 28 -2.11 -5.86 16.51
N TRP A 29 -3.07 -5.22 15.85
CA TRP A 29 -3.62 -3.95 16.29
C TRP A 29 -4.54 -4.20 17.49
N VAL A 30 -4.26 -3.55 18.62
CA VAL A 30 -4.99 -3.78 19.86
C VAL A 30 -6.03 -2.67 20.07
N PRO A 31 -7.32 -2.98 20.28
CA PRO A 31 -8.32 -1.97 20.59
C PRO A 31 -7.95 -1.18 21.86
N ILE A 32 -8.06 0.15 21.82
CA ILE A 32 -7.76 1.03 22.94
C ILE A 32 -8.99 1.07 23.87
N PRO A 33 -8.88 0.63 25.14
CA PRO A 33 -10.02 0.60 26.05
C PRO A 33 -10.61 1.99 26.28
N GLY A 34 -11.93 2.13 26.09
CA GLY A 34 -12.65 3.39 26.30
C GLY A 34 -12.66 4.33 25.11
N GLU A 35 -12.00 3.99 24.00
CA GLU A 35 -12.15 4.71 22.73
C GLU A 35 -13.24 4.08 21.86
N ALA A 36 -13.91 4.91 21.05
CA ALA A 36 -14.92 4.44 20.12
C ALA A 36 -14.24 3.68 18.97
N GLU A 37 -14.45 2.36 18.92
CA GLU A 37 -13.96 1.53 17.82
C GLU A 37 -14.66 1.94 16.52
N THR A 38 -13.88 2.37 15.52
CA THR A 38 -14.44 2.63 14.19
C THR A 38 -14.63 1.30 13.50
N ARG A 39 -15.85 1.02 13.03
CA ARG A 39 -16.13 -0.16 12.22
C ARG A 39 -15.26 -0.12 10.95
N LEU A 40 -14.41 -1.12 10.80
CA LEU A 40 -13.56 -1.27 9.63
C LEU A 40 -14.25 -2.15 8.57
N ASP A 41 -14.06 -1.80 7.30
CA ASP A 41 -14.39 -2.68 6.17
C ASP A 41 -13.32 -3.78 6.00
N PHE A 42 -12.08 -3.51 6.46
CA PHE A 42 -10.92 -4.40 6.35
C PHE A 42 -10.17 -4.50 7.69
N PRO A 43 -9.55 -5.64 8.03
CA PRO A 43 -9.04 -5.91 9.38
C PRO A 43 -7.82 -5.08 9.79
N LEU A 44 -7.16 -4.38 8.86
CA LEU A 44 -5.97 -3.57 9.14
C LEU A 44 -6.36 -2.09 9.27
N PRO A 45 -6.26 -1.47 10.47
CA PRO A 45 -6.51 -0.04 10.66
C PRO A 45 -5.58 0.82 9.80
N ALA A 46 -4.31 0.44 9.73
CA ALA A 46 -3.30 1.12 8.93
C ALA A 46 -2.21 0.16 8.41
N GLU A 47 -1.59 0.53 7.30
CA GLU A 47 -0.48 -0.20 6.67
C GLU A 47 0.56 0.79 6.12
N PRO A 48 1.84 0.41 5.95
CA PRO A 48 2.82 1.24 5.27
C PRO A 48 2.40 1.55 3.83
N CYS A 49 2.73 2.74 3.33
CA CYS A 49 2.55 3.13 1.94
C CYS A 49 3.11 2.06 1.00
N ARG A 50 2.27 1.47 0.13
CA ARG A 50 2.71 0.39 -0.76
C ARG A 50 3.71 0.82 -1.83
N CYS A 51 3.95 2.12 -2.02
CA CYS A 51 4.97 2.61 -2.96
C CYS A 51 6.32 2.77 -2.27
N CYS A 52 6.39 3.56 -1.18
CA CYS A 52 7.65 3.90 -0.54
C CYS A 52 7.93 3.13 0.75
N GLY A 53 6.91 2.59 1.42
CA GLY A 53 7.04 1.95 2.73
C GLY A 53 7.32 2.92 3.89
N ARG A 54 7.36 4.24 3.67
CA ARG A 54 7.90 5.23 4.64
C ARG A 54 6.86 5.94 5.50
N GLU A 55 5.60 5.81 5.15
CA GLU A 55 4.50 6.47 5.87
C GLU A 55 3.42 5.44 6.16
N LEU A 56 2.93 5.42 7.40
CA LEU A 56 1.76 4.64 7.77
C LEU A 56 0.49 5.34 7.27
N ARG A 57 -0.42 4.60 6.63
CA ARG A 57 -1.66 5.11 6.03
C ARG A 57 -2.84 4.31 6.53
N SER A 58 -3.98 4.99 6.74
CA SER A 58 -5.23 4.32 7.06
C SER A 58 -5.62 3.32 5.96
N SER A 59 -5.90 2.07 6.34
CA SER A 59 -6.25 0.97 5.42
C SER A 59 -7.62 0.34 5.68
N GLY A 60 -8.20 0.61 6.86
CA GLY A 60 -9.37 -0.14 7.35
C GLY A 60 -10.71 0.17 6.68
N HIS A 61 -10.77 0.96 5.60
CA HIS A 61 -12.03 1.31 4.92
C HIS A 61 -11.91 1.08 3.41
N LYS A 62 -13.03 0.81 2.74
CA LYS A 62 -13.05 0.47 1.30
C LYS A 62 -12.61 1.56 0.35
N PHE A 63 -12.53 2.80 0.84
CA PHE A 63 -12.01 3.94 0.09
C PHE A 63 -10.58 4.32 0.48
N ALA A 64 -9.90 3.47 1.26
CA ALA A 64 -8.50 3.66 1.61
C ALA A 64 -7.63 3.64 0.36
N VAL A 65 -6.71 4.60 0.29
CA VAL A 65 -5.66 4.67 -0.72
C VAL A 65 -4.43 3.97 -0.16
N TRP A 66 -3.79 3.12 -0.96
CA TRP A 66 -2.59 2.38 -0.57
C TRP A 66 -1.31 3.21 -0.48
N PHE A 67 -1.39 4.48 -0.87
CA PHE A 67 -0.25 5.36 -1.03
C PHE A 67 -0.36 6.58 -0.12
N CYS A 68 0.78 7.10 0.34
CA CYS A 68 0.85 8.45 0.87
C CYS A 68 0.50 9.48 -0.21
N ALA A 69 0.24 10.73 0.21
CA ALA A 69 -0.24 11.78 -0.70
C ALA A 69 0.65 11.96 -1.94
N GLU A 70 1.96 12.01 -1.73
CA GLU A 70 2.93 12.19 -2.81
C GLU A 70 2.99 10.96 -3.74
N CYS A 71 3.04 9.74 -3.19
CA CYS A 71 3.09 8.54 -4.01
C CYS A 71 1.78 8.32 -4.79
N LYS A 72 0.64 8.70 -4.19
CA LYS A 72 -0.67 8.69 -4.85
C LYS A 72 -0.67 9.59 -6.08
N GLU A 73 -0.16 10.82 -5.93
CA GLU A 73 -0.09 11.78 -7.03
C GLU A 73 0.77 11.25 -8.17
N ARG A 74 1.96 10.70 -7.86
CA ARG A 74 2.84 10.06 -8.86
C ARG A 74 2.16 8.92 -9.60
N ALA A 75 1.51 8.01 -8.87
CA ALA A 75 0.79 6.88 -9.46
C ALA A 75 -0.40 7.34 -10.31
N ALA A 76 -1.15 8.34 -9.85
CA ALA A 76 -2.28 8.90 -10.60
C ALA A 76 -1.83 9.58 -11.90
N THR A 77 -0.79 10.41 -11.85
CA THR A 77 -0.21 11.05 -13.04
C THR A 77 0.32 10.02 -14.01
N PHE A 78 1.07 9.01 -13.54
CA PHE A 78 1.59 7.95 -14.40
C PHE A 78 0.46 7.16 -15.09
N ASN A 79 -0.57 6.74 -14.35
CA ASN A 79 -1.72 6.05 -14.95
C ASN A 79 -2.45 6.92 -15.98
N ALA A 80 -2.54 8.23 -15.74
CA ALA A 80 -3.13 9.18 -16.68
C ALA A 80 -2.29 9.31 -17.95
N ASP A 81 -0.97 9.42 -17.83
CA ASP A 81 -0.03 9.55 -18.96
C ASP A 81 -0.01 8.28 -19.84
N VAL A 82 -0.10 7.09 -19.24
CA VAL A 82 -0.17 5.81 -19.98
C VAL A 82 -1.59 5.55 -20.51
N GLY A 83 -2.61 6.22 -19.96
CA GLY A 83 -4.01 6.06 -20.38
C GLY A 83 -4.68 4.77 -19.92
N ARG A 84 -4.08 4.04 -18.96
CA ARG A 84 -4.64 2.83 -18.34
C ARG A 84 -4.19 2.70 -16.89
N CYS A 85 -4.87 1.86 -16.12
CA CYS A 85 -4.42 1.50 -14.78
C CYS A 85 -3.19 0.59 -14.85
N VAL A 86 -2.04 1.07 -14.39
CA VAL A 86 -0.82 0.27 -14.20
C VAL A 86 -0.51 0.15 -12.71
N VAL A 87 -0.73 1.22 -11.94
CA VAL A 87 -0.55 1.23 -10.50
C VAL A 87 -1.91 1.44 -9.81
N PRO A 88 -2.54 0.37 -9.30
CA PRO A 88 -3.81 0.46 -8.59
C PRO A 88 -3.73 1.38 -7.36
N LEU A 89 -4.63 2.36 -7.22
CA LEU A 89 -4.58 3.35 -6.14
C LEU A 89 -5.21 2.90 -4.82
N GLY A 90 -6.07 1.88 -4.83
CA GLY A 90 -6.77 1.40 -3.65
C GLY A 90 -7.60 0.15 -3.93
N ARG A 91 -8.30 -0.32 -2.91
CA ARG A 91 -9.01 -1.62 -2.91
C ARG A 91 -10.24 -1.69 -3.83
N HIS A 92 -10.83 -0.55 -4.17
CA HIS A 92 -12.09 -0.49 -4.92
C HIS A 92 -11.85 -0.24 -6.42
N THR A 93 -12.51 -1.00 -7.31
CA THR A 93 -12.38 -0.92 -8.79
C THR A 93 -12.54 0.49 -9.35
N LEU A 94 -13.50 1.26 -8.84
CA LEU A 94 -13.67 2.69 -9.15
C LEU A 94 -12.42 3.54 -8.89
N MET A 95 -11.65 3.25 -7.83
CA MET A 95 -10.41 3.96 -7.51
C MET A 95 -9.26 3.56 -8.44
N ALA A 96 -9.40 2.46 -9.17
CA ALA A 96 -8.44 1.99 -10.15
C ALA A 96 -8.80 2.40 -11.59
N GLY A 97 -9.82 3.26 -11.79
CA GLY A 97 -10.23 3.71 -13.12
C GLY A 97 -10.89 2.63 -13.98
N VAL A 98 -11.13 1.44 -13.43
CA VAL A 98 -11.85 0.37 -14.11
C VAL A 98 -13.34 0.63 -13.95
N GLY A 99 -13.92 1.25 -14.97
CA GLY A 99 -15.33 1.57 -15.02
C GLY A 99 -15.78 1.66 -16.46
N THR A 100 -17.02 1.28 -16.70
CA THR A 100 -17.60 1.37 -18.03
C THR A 100 -18.45 2.64 -18.13
N LYS A 101 -18.36 3.37 -19.25
CA LYS A 101 -19.19 4.58 -19.45
C LYS A 101 -20.67 4.19 -19.46
N PRO A 102 -21.58 4.94 -18.82
CA PRO A 102 -23.00 4.63 -18.87
C PRO A 102 -23.47 4.47 -20.31
N ALA A 103 -23.85 3.24 -20.69
CA ALA A 103 -24.32 2.93 -22.03
C ALA A 103 -25.80 2.57 -21.98
N ARG A 104 -26.58 3.13 -22.90
CA ARG A 104 -28.02 2.84 -23.02
C ARG A 104 -28.28 1.35 -23.39
N LYS A 105 -27.28 0.69 -24.00
CA LYS A 105 -27.25 -0.76 -24.25
C LYS A 105 -25.79 -1.25 -24.29
N TRP A 106 -25.47 -2.21 -23.43
CA TRP A 106 -24.18 -2.90 -23.43
C TRP A 106 -24.09 -3.88 -24.60
N ARG A 107 -22.98 -3.91 -25.33
CA ARG A 107 -22.66 -4.99 -26.28
C ARG A 107 -21.81 -6.03 -25.58
N ARG A 108 -21.82 -7.26 -26.08
CA ARG A 108 -21.00 -8.36 -25.56
C ARG A 108 -19.51 -8.00 -25.48
N ALA A 109 -18.96 -7.37 -26.51
CA ALA A 109 -17.58 -6.91 -26.52
C ALA A 109 -17.27 -5.84 -25.46
N ASP A 110 -18.27 -5.03 -25.06
CA ASP A 110 -18.09 -4.04 -23.99
C ASP A 110 -18.04 -4.72 -22.60
N VAL A 111 -18.77 -5.83 -22.43
CA VAL A 111 -18.72 -6.67 -21.22
C VAL A 111 -17.44 -7.48 -21.17
N GLU A 112 -17.01 -8.08 -22.28
CA GLU A 112 -15.76 -8.85 -22.36
C GLU A 112 -14.55 -7.97 -22.02
N ARG A 113 -14.45 -6.78 -22.63
CA ARG A 113 -13.41 -5.80 -22.29
C ARG A 113 -13.43 -5.43 -20.80
N PHE A 114 -14.60 -5.19 -20.23
CA PHE A 114 -14.69 -4.88 -18.79
C PHE A 114 -14.22 -6.03 -17.91
N VAL A 115 -14.57 -7.28 -18.25
CA VAL A 115 -14.11 -8.45 -17.51
C VAL A 115 -12.59 -8.57 -17.60
N ASP A 116 -12.01 -8.34 -18.77
CA ASP A 116 -10.56 -8.36 -18.95
C ASP A 116 -9.87 -7.23 -18.17
N ASP A 117 -10.42 -6.01 -18.18
CA ASP A 117 -9.93 -4.88 -17.38
C ASP A 117 -9.97 -5.19 -15.87
N VAL A 118 -11.03 -5.84 -15.39
CA VAL A 118 -11.19 -6.24 -13.99
C VAL A 118 -10.19 -7.35 -13.61
N ARG A 119 -9.98 -8.34 -14.49
CA ARG A 119 -8.98 -9.39 -14.26
C ARG A 119 -7.57 -8.81 -14.20
N GLY A 120 -7.23 -7.95 -15.15
CA GLY A 120 -5.96 -7.23 -15.17
C GLY A 120 -5.75 -6.43 -13.89
N LEU A 121 -6.80 -5.76 -13.38
CA LEU A 121 -6.71 -5.06 -12.10
C LEU A 121 -6.34 -5.98 -10.93
N PHE A 122 -6.96 -7.15 -10.79
CA PHE A 122 -6.62 -8.05 -9.68
C PHE A 122 -5.18 -8.57 -9.77
N ALA A 123 -4.69 -8.89 -10.98
CA ALA A 123 -3.29 -9.24 -11.16
C ALA A 123 -2.35 -8.10 -10.75
N LEU A 124 -2.68 -6.84 -11.07
CA LEU A 124 -1.90 -5.68 -10.63
C LEU A 124 -1.97 -5.47 -9.11
N ILE A 125 -3.10 -5.80 -8.47
CA ILE A 125 -3.24 -5.74 -7.01
C ILE A 125 -2.36 -6.79 -6.35
N GLU A 126 -2.33 -8.02 -6.86
CA GLU A 126 -1.45 -9.09 -6.37
C GLU A 126 0.02 -8.68 -6.45
N LEU A 127 0.45 -8.12 -7.60
CA LEU A 127 1.82 -7.58 -7.74
C LEU A 127 2.15 -6.49 -6.72
N LEU A 128 1.17 -5.63 -6.40
CA LEU A 128 1.33 -4.58 -5.40
C LEU A 128 1.33 -5.14 -3.97
N GLU A 129 0.61 -6.22 -3.70
CA GLU A 129 0.65 -6.95 -2.42
C GLU A 129 1.99 -7.66 -2.21
N GLU A 130 2.58 -8.22 -3.27
CA GLU A 130 3.95 -8.76 -3.21
C GLU A 130 5.00 -7.65 -3.02
N TRP A 131 4.79 -6.50 -3.66
CA TRP A 131 5.73 -5.38 -3.58
C TRP A 131 5.74 -4.67 -2.22
N ALA A 132 4.60 -4.58 -1.55
CA ALA A 132 4.45 -3.85 -0.29
C ALA A 132 5.45 -4.27 0.81
N PRO A 133 5.63 -5.57 1.13
CA PRO A 133 6.68 -5.99 2.06
C PRO A 133 8.08 -5.86 1.44
N GLU A 134 8.25 -6.09 0.13
CA GLU A 134 9.55 -5.97 -0.54
C GLU A 134 10.16 -4.57 -0.41
N ILE A 135 9.38 -3.49 -0.56
CA ILE A 135 9.93 -2.13 -0.38
C ILE A 135 10.33 -1.85 1.06
N VAL A 136 9.58 -2.36 2.04
CA VAL A 136 9.93 -2.25 3.46
C VAL A 136 11.24 -3.00 3.73
N ARG A 137 11.39 -4.22 3.22
CA ARG A 137 12.61 -5.01 3.30
C ARG A 137 13.82 -4.26 2.71
N ARG A 138 13.64 -3.66 1.52
CA ARG A 138 14.70 -2.85 0.89
C ARG A 138 15.08 -1.64 1.72
N ASN A 139 14.11 -0.96 2.32
CA ASN A 139 14.38 0.15 3.24
C ASN A 139 15.16 -0.33 4.46
N CYS A 140 14.80 -1.48 5.07
CA CYS A 140 15.56 -2.06 6.18
C CYS A 140 17.03 -2.32 5.81
N VAL A 141 17.29 -2.89 4.63
CA VAL A 141 18.67 -3.13 4.15
C VAL A 141 19.40 -1.81 3.89
N ALA A 142 18.75 -0.84 3.23
CA ALA A 142 19.36 0.46 2.91
C ALA A 142 19.76 1.23 4.18
N LEU A 143 18.98 1.09 5.25
CA LEU A 143 19.21 1.72 6.55
C LEU A 143 20.11 0.89 7.49
N GLY A 144 20.53 -0.31 7.10
CA GLY A 144 21.31 -1.21 7.94
C GLY A 144 20.55 -1.74 9.17
N LEU A 145 19.21 -1.79 9.09
CA LEU A 145 18.31 -2.31 10.12
C LEU A 145 18.17 -3.83 10.07
N ASP A 146 18.70 -4.48 9.04
CA ASP A 146 18.66 -5.93 8.77
C ASP A 146 19.57 -6.78 9.68
N ARG A 147 20.22 -6.15 10.67
CA ARG A 147 21.06 -6.85 11.67
C ARG A 147 20.24 -7.66 12.66
N GLU A 148 19.05 -7.17 12.99
CA GLU A 148 18.09 -7.85 13.84
C GLU A 148 16.95 -8.38 12.98
N ARG A 149 16.44 -9.57 13.29
CA ARG A 149 15.34 -10.17 12.53
C ARG A 149 14.05 -9.35 12.64
N GLU A 150 13.80 -8.75 13.79
CA GLU A 150 12.55 -8.03 14.05
C GLU A 150 12.80 -6.75 14.84
N ILE A 151 12.39 -5.61 14.28
CA ILE A 151 12.45 -4.30 14.93
C ILE A 151 11.04 -3.77 15.17
N LEU A 152 10.86 -2.82 16.10
CA LEU A 152 9.57 -2.16 16.26
C LEU A 152 9.23 -1.35 15.01
N LEU A 153 7.95 -1.37 14.62
CA LEU A 153 7.45 -0.59 13.48
C LEU A 153 7.71 0.90 13.68
N VAL A 154 7.62 1.40 14.93
CA VAL A 154 7.90 2.81 15.23
C VAL A 154 9.37 3.17 14.99
N ASP A 155 10.31 2.28 15.33
CA ASP A 155 11.73 2.53 15.10
C ASP A 155 12.07 2.49 13.60
N TYR A 156 11.42 1.58 12.85
CA TYR A 156 11.49 1.57 11.39
C TYR A 156 10.98 2.88 10.78
N LEU A 157 9.80 3.35 11.22
CA LEU A 157 9.17 4.58 10.70
C LEU A 157 9.99 5.83 11.02
N ASP A 158 10.61 5.89 12.19
CA ASP A 158 11.51 6.97 12.56
C ASP A 158 12.77 6.97 11.67
N ALA A 159 13.40 5.80 11.47
CA ALA A 159 14.59 5.68 10.64
C ALA A 159 14.35 6.07 9.17
N VAL A 160 13.24 5.60 8.57
CA VAL A 160 12.89 5.99 7.19
C VAL A 160 12.48 7.45 7.06
N ALA A 161 12.01 8.10 8.14
CA ALA A 161 11.69 9.53 8.12
C ALA A 161 12.97 10.39 8.08
N GLU A 162 14.02 9.96 8.77
CA GLU A 162 15.29 10.68 8.88
C GLU A 162 16.19 10.56 7.63
N ASP A 163 16.16 9.42 6.96
CA ASP A 163 17.14 9.07 5.90
C ASP A 163 16.98 9.84 4.57
N GLY A 164 15.84 10.49 4.34
CA GLY A 164 15.71 11.41 3.22
C GLY A 164 15.74 10.79 1.80
N ILE A 165 15.73 9.45 1.63
CA ILE A 165 15.66 8.79 0.31
C ILE A 165 14.56 9.45 -0.56
N PRO A 166 14.82 9.84 -1.81
CA PRO A 166 13.79 10.42 -2.66
C PRO A 166 12.64 9.43 -2.91
N LYS A 167 11.38 9.81 -2.62
CA LYS A 167 10.22 8.95 -2.94
C LYS A 167 10.04 8.72 -4.45
N ALA A 168 10.67 9.56 -5.28
CA ALA A 168 10.77 9.35 -6.72
C ALA A 168 11.49 8.04 -7.06
N ASP A 169 12.57 7.72 -6.35
CA ASP A 169 13.35 6.49 -6.58
C ASP A 169 12.54 5.26 -6.16
N ALA A 170 11.81 5.34 -5.04
CA ALA A 170 10.90 4.28 -4.63
C ALA A 170 9.78 4.04 -5.67
N PHE A 171 9.25 5.11 -6.28
CA PHE A 171 8.26 4.99 -7.34
C PHE A 171 8.84 4.36 -8.62
N ALA A 172 10.07 4.72 -9.02
CA ALA A 172 10.74 4.07 -10.14
C ALA A 172 10.93 2.57 -9.90
N GLN A 173 11.36 2.18 -8.69
CA GLN A 173 11.48 0.76 -8.32
C GLN A 173 10.15 0.01 -8.36
N LEU A 174 9.05 0.64 -7.94
CA LEU A 174 7.70 0.07 -8.08
C LEU A 174 7.38 -0.17 -9.56
N LEU A 175 7.64 0.80 -10.44
CA LEU A 175 7.38 0.63 -11.87
C LEU A 175 8.22 -0.50 -12.48
N ASP A 176 9.50 -0.60 -12.12
CA ASP A 176 10.36 -1.70 -12.56
C ASP A 176 9.85 -3.05 -12.05
N TRP A 177 9.39 -3.12 -10.80
CA TRP A 177 8.79 -4.33 -10.23
C TRP A 177 7.56 -4.78 -11.02
N MET A 178 6.63 -3.85 -11.27
CA MET A 178 5.41 -4.09 -12.03
C MET A 178 5.70 -4.50 -13.47
N ALA A 179 6.73 -3.91 -14.10
CA ALA A 179 7.12 -4.24 -15.47
C ALA A 179 7.82 -5.60 -15.60
N SER A 180 8.57 -6.03 -14.58
CA SER A 180 9.35 -7.28 -14.59
C SER A 180 8.52 -8.55 -14.48
N ARG A 181 7.22 -8.45 -14.17
CA ARG A 181 6.30 -9.57 -13.94
C ARG A 181 5.01 -9.41 -14.76
N PRO A 182 5.08 -9.43 -16.10
CA PRO A 182 3.87 -9.34 -16.91
C PRO A 182 2.93 -10.50 -16.56
N GLU A 183 1.66 -10.13 -16.29
CA GLU A 183 0.45 -10.94 -16.06
C GLU A 183 0.66 -12.46 -16.11
N ARG A 184 0.62 -13.13 -14.95
CA ARG A 184 0.55 -14.59 -14.83
C ARG A 184 -0.86 -15.12 -15.07
#